data_AF-A0A3D4T063-F1
#
_entry.id   AF-A0A3D4T063-F1
#
_cell.length_a   1.000
_cell.length_b   1.000
_cell.length_c   1.000
_cell.angle_alpha   90.00
_cell.angle_beta   90.00
_cell.angle_gamma   90.00
#
_symmetry.space_group_name_H-M   'P 1'
#
loop_
_entity.id
_entity.type
_entity.pdbx_description
1 polymer ?
#
loop_
_entity_poly.entity_id
_entity_poly.type
_entity_poly.pdbx_seq_one_letter_code
_entity_poly.pdbx_strand_id
1 'polypeptide(L)' 'TARNFNPEAAQCAEVSIAQVEYLVDELDPEHVHLPGIYVDRVVVVGPQETGIENRTTRTVTATTTEETRS' A
#
# COMPACT_ATOMS: atom_id res chain seq x y z
N THR A 1 -0.66 2.52 -1.06
CA THR A 1 0.78 2.19 -0.97
C THR A 1 1.21 2.19 0.48
N ALA A 2 1.84 1.11 0.94
CA ALA A 2 2.51 1.11 2.24
C ALA A 2 3.70 2.09 2.16
N ARG A 3 3.55 3.28 2.75
CA ARG A 3 4.66 4.24 2.95
C ARG A 3 5.41 3.82 4.21
N ASN A 4 6.14 2.72 4.10
CA ASN A 4 7.09 2.24 5.10
C ASN A 4 8.51 2.65 4.66
N PHE A 5 9.51 1.90 5.09
CA PHE A 5 10.93 2.12 4.81
C PHE A 5 11.36 1.86 3.35
N ASN A 6 10.43 1.55 2.43
CA ASN A 6 10.75 1.27 1.03
C ASN A 6 11.60 2.36 0.35
N PRO A 7 11.30 3.67 0.46
CA PRO A 7 12.14 4.70 -0.17
C PRO A 7 13.54 4.81 0.44
N GLU A 8 13.67 4.61 1.75
CA GLU A 8 14.95 4.72 2.46
C GLU A 8 15.84 3.51 2.13
N ALA A 9 15.24 2.32 2.06
CA ALA A 9 15.92 1.09 1.65
C ALA A 9 16.46 1.18 0.21
N ALA A 10 15.71 1.81 -0.71
CA ALA A 10 16.16 1.99 -2.08
C ALA A 10 17.32 3.00 -2.18
N GLN A 11 17.28 4.10 -1.43
CA GLN A 11 18.30 5.15 -1.48
C GLN A 11 19.66 4.72 -0.90
N CYS A 12 19.69 3.76 0.02
CA CYS A 12 20.94 3.26 0.63
C CYS A 12 21.49 1.99 -0.03
N ALA A 13 20.77 1.41 -0.98
CA ALA A 13 21.16 0.17 -1.64
C ALA A 13 22.25 0.41 -2.70
N GLU A 14 23.19 -0.53 -2.81
CA GLU A 14 24.08 -0.62 -3.98
C GLU A 14 23.31 -1.06 -5.22
N VAL A 15 22.33 -1.95 -5.04
CA VAL A 15 21.43 -2.43 -6.09
C VAL A 15 20.01 -2.49 -5.53
N SER A 16 19.07 -1.79 -6.16
CA SER A 16 17.66 -1.75 -5.78
C SER A 16 16.76 -2.38 -6.84
N ILE A 17 15.84 -3.24 -6.41
CA ILE A 17 14.87 -3.91 -7.28
C ILE A 17 13.47 -3.63 -6.74
N ALA A 18 12.68 -2.86 -7.48
CA ALA A 18 11.30 -2.52 -7.11
C ALA A 18 10.33 -3.56 -7.64
N GLN A 19 9.58 -4.22 -6.75
CA GLN A 19 8.42 -5.01 -7.13
C GLN A 19 7.20 -4.09 -7.24
N VAL A 20 6.50 -4.14 -8.37
CA VAL A 20 5.35 -3.28 -8.63
C VAL A 20 4.14 -4.11 -9.05
N GLU A 21 2.98 -3.70 -8.56
CA GLU A 21 1.70 -4.31 -8.94
C GLU A 21 1.27 -3.85 -10.34
N TYR A 22 1.55 -2.59 -10.68
CA TYR A 22 1.17 -1.96 -11.93
C TYR A 22 2.38 -1.29 -12.56
N LEU A 23 2.62 -1.61 -13.84
CA LEU A 23 3.59 -0.91 -14.68
C LEU A 23 2.83 -0.01 -15.65
N VAL A 24 3.26 1.24 -15.75
CA VAL A 24 2.70 2.26 -16.62
C VAL A 24 3.81 2.88 -17.46
N ASP A 25 3.46 3.42 -18.62
CA ASP A 25 4.42 4.12 -19.49
C ASP A 25 4.88 5.44 -18.87
N GLU A 26 3.96 6.20 -18.26
CA GLU A 26 4.25 7.52 -17.67
C GLU A 26 3.64 7.65 -16.27
N LEU A 27 4.36 8.36 -15.39
CA LEU A 27 3.95 8.74 -14.04
C LEU A 27 3.91 10.27 -13.96
N ASP A 28 2.84 10.81 -13.38
CA ASP A 28 2.76 12.22 -13.04
C ASP A 28 3.85 12.56 -12.00
N PRO A 29 4.75 13.52 -12.30
CA PRO A 29 5.81 13.93 -11.39
C PRO A 29 5.33 14.32 -9.99
N GLU A 30 4.13 14.89 -9.85
CA GLU A 30 3.58 15.30 -8.54
C GLU A 30 3.24 14.09 -7.65
N HIS A 31 3.08 12.91 -8.24
CA HIS A 31 2.71 11.66 -7.56
C HIS A 31 3.88 10.69 -7.38
N VAL A 32 5.10 11.06 -7.81
CA VAL A 32 6.30 10.23 -7.66
C VAL A 32 6.80 10.27 -6.21
N HIS A 33 6.71 9.12 -5.52
CA HIS A 33 7.18 9.00 -4.13
C HIS A 33 8.68 8.73 -4.01
N LEU A 34 9.25 8.01 -4.99
CA LEU A 34 10.65 7.64 -5.05
C LEU A 34 11.14 7.92 -6.48
N PRO A 35 12.09 8.86 -6.67
CA PRO A 35 12.66 9.12 -7.98
C PRO A 35 13.30 7.87 -8.59
N GLY A 36 13.15 7.68 -9.90
CA GLY A 36 13.66 6.51 -10.61
C GLY A 36 15.19 6.33 -10.55
N ILE A 37 15.94 7.38 -10.22
CA ILE A 37 17.40 7.30 -10.03
C ILE A 37 17.80 6.36 -8.89
N TYR A 38 16.91 6.08 -7.95
CA TYR A 38 17.14 5.16 -6.84
C TYR A 38 16.65 3.74 -7.13
N VAL A 39 16.23 3.43 -8.38
CA VAL A 39 15.67 2.14 -8.79
C VAL A 39 16.47 1.59 -9.98
N ASP A 40 17.23 0.52 -9.79
CA ASP A 40 18.00 -0.10 -10.88
C ASP A 40 17.14 -1.00 -11.77
N ARG A 41 16.21 -1.74 -11.17
CA ARG A 41 15.36 -2.72 -11.86
C ARG A 41 13.95 -2.69 -11.33
N VAL A 42 13.00 -2.92 -12.23
CA VAL A 42 11.57 -3.07 -11.91
C VAL A 42 11.12 -4.47 -12.26
N VAL A 43 10.38 -5.11 -11.37
CA VAL A 43 9.77 -6.42 -11.57
C VAL A 43 8.26 -6.30 -11.38
N VAL A 44 7.50 -6.62 -12.42
CA VAL A 44 6.03 -6.61 -12.38
C VAL A 44 5.55 -7.92 -11.79
N VAL A 45 4.93 -7.85 -10.61
CA VAL A 45 4.41 -9.03 -9.90
C VAL A 45 2.88 -9.15 -9.98
N GLY A 46 2.20 -8.11 -10.48
CA GLY A 46 0.74 -8.03 -10.51
C GLY A 46 0.14 -7.76 -9.12
N PRO A 47 -1.19 -7.72 -9.00
CA PRO A 47 -1.88 -7.43 -7.74
C PRO A 47 -1.45 -8.39 -6.62
N GLN A 48 -1.10 -7.85 -5.45
CA GLN A 48 -0.67 -8.62 -4.28
C GLN A 48 -1.68 -8.51 -3.15
N GLU A 49 -1.91 -9.62 -2.45
CA GLU A 49 -2.64 -9.59 -1.18
C GLU A 49 -1.67 -9.33 -0.03
N THR A 50 -1.83 -8.19 0.64
CA THR A 50 -1.10 -7.93 1.89
C THR A 50 -1.80 -8.69 3.01
N GLY A 51 -1.09 -9.62 3.64
CA GLY A 51 -1.59 -10.35 4.81
C GLY A 51 -1.91 -9.41 5.97
N ILE A 52 -2.92 -9.77 6.77
CA ILE A 52 -3.23 -9.08 8.04
C ILE A 52 -2.64 -9.91 9.17
N GLU A 53 -1.57 -9.41 9.79
CA GLU A 53 -0.93 -10.09 10.91
C GLU A 53 -1.82 -10.08 12.17
N ASN A 54 -2.45 -8.94 12.46
CA ASN A 54 -3.37 -8.81 13.59
C ASN A 54 -4.64 -8.04 13.21
N ARG A 55 -5.78 -8.73 13.15
CA ARG A 55 -7.09 -8.14 12.86
C ARG A 55 -7.79 -7.76 14.16
N THR A 56 -7.54 -6.55 14.64
CA THR A 56 -8.29 -5.96 15.76
C THR A 56 -9.59 -5.32 15.24
N THR A 57 -10.74 -5.72 15.77
CA THR A 57 -12.05 -5.15 15.41
C THR A 57 -12.76 -4.64 16.66
N ARG A 58 -13.58 -3.60 16.50
CA ARG A 58 -14.43 -3.08 17.57
C ARG A 58 -15.87 -3.53 17.31
N THR A 59 -16.50 -4.17 18.30
CA THR A 59 -17.92 -4.51 18.23
C THR A 59 -18.76 -3.23 18.31
N VAL A 60 -19.68 -3.04 17.37
CA VAL A 60 -20.72 -2.01 17.47
C VAL A 60 -21.95 -2.65 18.09
N THR A 61 -22.31 -2.24 19.31
CA THR A 61 -23.57 -2.68 19.94
C THR A 61 -24.72 -1.96 19.23
N ALA A 62 -25.59 -2.71 18.54
CA ALA A 62 -26.79 -2.15 17.96
C ALA A 62 -27.75 -1.72 19.09
N THR A 63 -28.05 -0.42 19.16
CA THR A 63 -29.18 0.07 19.96
C THR A 63 -30.45 -0.29 19.21
N THR A 64 -31.12 -1.37 19.64
CA THR A 64 -32.48 -1.67 19.18
C THR A 64 -33.41 -0.63 19.80
N THR A 65 -33.80 0.38 19.02
CA THR A 65 -34.94 1.24 19.34
C THR A 65 -36.20 0.43 19.08
N GLU A 66 -36.79 -0.15 20.13
CA GLU A 66 -38.14 -0.70 20.08
C GLU A 66 -39.13 0.46 19.92
N GLU A 67 -39.52 0.73 18.67
CA GLU A 67 -40.62 1.62 18.35
C GLU A 67 -41.93 0.89 18.65
N THR A 68 -42.61 1.36 19.69
CA THR A 68 -43.95 0.97 20.13
C THR A 68 -44.94 0.96 18.96
N ARG A 69 -45.52 -0.20 18.66
CA ARG A 69 -46.75 -0.29 17.86
C ARG A 69 -47.87 -0.91 18.69
N SER A 70 -48.78 -0.01 19.09
CA SER A 70 -50.23 -0.09 19.35
C SER A 70 -50.84 -1.34 19.96
#